data_AF-A0A812KRN2-F1
#
_entry.id   AF-A0A812KRN2-F1
#
_cell.length_a   1.000
_cell.length_b   1.000
_cell.length_c   1.000
_cell.angle_alpha   90.00
_cell.angle_beta   90.00
_cell.angle_gamma   90.00
#
_symmetry.space_group_name_H-M   'P 1'
#
loop_
_entity.id
_entity.type
_entity.pdbx_description
1 polymer ?
#
loop_
_entity_poly.entity_id
_entity_poly.type
_entity_poly.pdbx_seq_one_letter_code
_entity_poly.pdbx_strand_id
1 'polypeptide(L)'
;MQVELLQRMPMDIRLAASAQAAEVARAEDIKSKACLVDHLVGSWHVENALGIDGVTVLLEILPRSSSACQEVVGHIHYLGKKTQYSVSATPLDSGKLHVKYLNNQLCIMGANSITSAALPLAGIGVFLARPTLWKEVVCPLVVSVISTLVSLIVLFGAALRPQADALVHAGWPGWVAWISGVLLVLAEVAVINIILMLVLFGCVQSKIIRAVLQEKGIMDQLRTEFAQRGKELPEANCLRDLGHNLLFLLGRLPLMILTLPLHGVPVLGQVAWVMLNGWIYAWELEAEFLVFARERHRCHEQWRFVSKRFGAFAGFGSTAMALELIPFVGPWIFFASNACGAALLAEIFFKETHMHSNGAWTAKMAEPGYFHEGEYDLAKDLLLEDLGAVNGEKQNENMELVFKRARAS
;
A
#
# COMPACT_ATOMS: atom_id res chain seq x y z
N MET A 1 31.43 28.05 -50.43
CA MET A 1 32.49 27.20 -49.86
C MET A 1 31.98 26.07 -48.95
N GLN A 2 30.86 26.22 -48.22
CA GLN A 2 30.30 25.11 -47.40
C GLN A 2 29.55 24.02 -48.19
N VAL A 3 29.06 24.29 -49.41
CA VAL A 3 28.25 23.32 -50.19
C VAL A 3 29.12 22.25 -50.89
N GLU A 4 30.35 22.57 -51.29
CA GLU A 4 31.26 21.61 -51.94
C GLU A 4 31.85 20.57 -50.97
N LEU A 5 32.02 20.91 -49.69
CA LEU A 5 32.50 19.97 -48.67
C LEU A 5 31.47 18.88 -48.33
N LEU A 6 30.17 19.18 -48.47
CA LEU A 6 29.07 18.25 -48.24
C LEU A 6 28.92 17.17 -49.33
N GLN A 7 29.53 17.37 -50.52
CA GLN A 7 29.48 16.41 -51.64
C GLN A 7 30.58 15.35 -51.64
N ARG A 8 31.63 15.51 -50.82
CA ARG A 8 32.73 14.53 -50.70
C ARG A 8 32.59 13.54 -49.53
N MET A 9 31.51 13.62 -48.75
CA MET A 9 31.30 12.70 -47.62
C MET A 9 30.71 11.35 -48.07
N PRO A 10 31.12 10.23 -47.45
CA PRO A 10 30.61 8.89 -47.77
C PRO A 10 29.09 8.80 -47.54
N MET A 11 28.42 7.97 -48.35
CA MET A 11 26.95 7.96 -48.48
C MET A 11 26.21 7.68 -47.15
N ASP A 12 26.82 6.88 -46.28
CA ASP A 12 26.25 6.51 -44.96
C ASP A 12 26.16 7.70 -44.00
N ILE A 13 27.11 8.63 -44.07
CA ILE A 13 27.12 9.85 -43.25
C ILE A 13 26.05 10.83 -43.76
N ARG A 14 25.80 10.84 -45.08
CA ARG A 14 24.75 11.66 -45.69
C ARG A 14 23.35 11.14 -45.34
N LEU A 15 23.17 9.82 -45.28
CA LEU A 15 21.94 9.17 -44.83
C LEU A 15 21.69 9.37 -43.32
N ALA A 16 22.73 9.29 -42.49
CA ALA A 16 22.62 9.56 -41.06
C ALA A 16 22.27 11.04 -40.79
N ALA A 17 22.93 11.97 -41.47
CA ALA A 17 22.65 13.40 -41.32
C ALA A 17 21.25 13.78 -41.86
N SER A 18 20.78 13.15 -42.95
CA SER A 18 19.43 13.37 -43.46
C SER A 18 18.35 12.71 -42.61
N ALA A 19 18.62 11.54 -42.03
CA ALA A 19 17.72 10.88 -41.07
C ALA A 19 17.62 11.69 -39.78
N GLN A 20 18.74 12.20 -39.27
CA GLN A 20 18.77 13.03 -38.07
C GLN A 20 18.15 14.41 -38.31
N ALA A 21 18.35 15.01 -39.49
CA ALA A 21 17.62 16.21 -39.90
C ALA A 21 16.12 15.94 -40.10
N ALA A 22 15.73 14.77 -40.60
CA ALA A 22 14.32 14.37 -40.74
C ALA A 22 13.68 14.04 -39.38
N GLU A 23 14.44 13.55 -38.41
CA GLU A 23 14.00 13.29 -37.04
C GLU A 23 13.89 14.57 -36.23
N VAL A 24 14.81 15.52 -36.40
CA VAL A 24 14.72 16.89 -35.86
C VAL A 24 13.56 17.65 -36.53
N ALA A 25 13.39 17.53 -37.85
CA ALA A 25 12.25 18.11 -38.55
C ALA A 25 10.92 17.45 -38.12
N ARG A 26 10.89 16.13 -37.86
CA ARG A 26 9.71 15.47 -37.26
C ARG A 26 9.46 15.94 -35.82
N ALA A 27 10.51 16.15 -35.03
CA ALA A 27 10.38 16.65 -33.66
C ALA A 27 9.92 18.12 -33.62
N GLU A 28 10.30 18.94 -34.61
CA GLU A 28 9.79 20.30 -34.79
C GLU A 28 8.37 20.33 -35.38
N ASP A 29 8.05 19.45 -36.33
CA ASP A 29 6.70 19.29 -36.89
C ASP A 29 5.69 18.83 -35.83
N ILE A 30 6.11 17.98 -34.87
CA ILE A 30 5.30 17.56 -33.71
C ILE A 30 5.15 18.70 -32.67
N LYS A 31 6.12 19.60 -32.53
CA LYS A 31 5.98 20.82 -31.71
C LYS A 31 5.01 21.83 -32.32
N SER A 32 4.71 21.73 -33.61
CA SER A 32 3.89 22.70 -34.35
C SER A 32 2.40 22.39 -34.40
N LYS A 33 1.96 21.19 -33.99
CA LYS A 33 0.54 20.86 -33.89
C LYS A 33 -0.02 21.35 -32.56
N ALA A 34 -0.73 22.47 -32.60
CA ALA A 34 -1.53 22.97 -31.47
C ALA A 34 -2.50 21.87 -31.02
N CYS A 35 -2.45 21.51 -29.73
CA CYS A 35 -3.32 20.48 -29.19
C CYS A 35 -4.55 21.12 -28.57
N LEU A 36 -5.70 20.44 -28.70
CA LEU A 36 -7.00 21.01 -28.31
C LEU A 36 -7.04 21.44 -26.83
N VAL A 37 -6.28 20.75 -25.98
CA VAL A 37 -6.17 21.06 -24.55
C VAL A 37 -5.38 22.35 -24.28
N ASP A 38 -4.56 22.84 -25.22
CA ASP A 38 -3.81 24.09 -25.06
C ASP A 38 -4.74 25.31 -24.96
N HIS A 39 -5.94 25.23 -25.56
CA HIS A 39 -6.95 26.28 -25.43
C HIS A 39 -7.53 26.41 -24.00
N LEU A 40 -7.43 25.34 -23.19
CA LEU A 40 -7.95 25.30 -21.82
C LEU A 40 -6.92 25.80 -20.79
N VAL A 41 -5.65 25.93 -21.16
CA VAL A 41 -4.57 26.36 -20.25
C VAL A 41 -4.83 27.79 -19.77
N GLY A 42 -4.76 27.99 -18.46
CA GLY A 42 -5.03 29.28 -17.82
C GLY A 42 -5.72 29.16 -16.46
N SER A 43 -5.98 30.31 -15.85
CA SER A 43 -6.72 30.42 -14.60
C SER A 43 -8.18 30.79 -14.88
N TRP A 44 -9.08 30.04 -14.28
CA TRP A 44 -10.52 30.11 -14.44
C TRP A 44 -11.16 30.35 -13.08
N HIS A 45 -12.21 31.17 -13.01
CA HIS A 45 -12.90 31.45 -11.76
C HIS A 45 -14.42 31.46 -11.92
N VAL A 46 -15.12 31.07 -10.86
CA VAL A 46 -16.56 31.20 -10.69
C VAL A 46 -16.81 31.94 -9.38
N GLU A 47 -17.57 33.03 -9.45
CA GLU A 47 -18.10 33.74 -8.29
C GLU A 47 -19.52 33.23 -7.98
N ASN A 48 -19.90 33.22 -6.70
CA ASN A 48 -21.20 32.72 -6.23
C ASN A 48 -21.51 31.29 -6.71
N ALA A 49 -20.50 30.43 -6.66
CA ALA A 49 -20.62 29.05 -7.10
C ALA A 49 -21.72 28.32 -6.31
N LEU A 50 -22.48 27.45 -6.99
CA LEU A 50 -23.57 26.66 -6.39
C LEU A 50 -24.72 27.49 -5.79
N GLY A 51 -24.87 28.76 -6.21
CA GLY A 51 -25.93 29.64 -5.71
C GLY A 51 -25.71 30.15 -4.29
N ILE A 52 -24.47 30.05 -3.78
CA ILE A 52 -24.09 30.53 -2.45
C ILE A 52 -23.26 31.80 -2.60
N ASP A 53 -23.77 32.91 -2.09
CA ASP A 53 -23.06 34.20 -2.13
C ASP A 53 -21.71 34.12 -1.40
N GLY A 54 -20.65 34.56 -2.06
CA GLY A 54 -19.30 34.64 -1.51
C GLY A 54 -18.44 33.38 -1.64
N VAL A 55 -18.94 32.31 -2.27
CA VAL A 55 -18.13 31.11 -2.57
C VAL A 55 -17.48 31.24 -3.94
N THR A 56 -16.14 31.30 -3.97
CA THR A 56 -15.36 31.33 -5.21
C THR A 56 -14.70 29.98 -5.47
N VAL A 57 -14.85 29.45 -6.70
CA VAL A 57 -14.11 28.29 -7.19
C VAL A 57 -13.04 28.78 -8.15
N LEU A 58 -11.79 28.35 -7.96
CA LEU A 58 -10.68 28.67 -8.88
C LEU A 58 -10.14 27.37 -9.50
N LEU A 59 -10.10 27.32 -10.83
CA LEU A 59 -9.55 26.22 -11.62
C LEU A 59 -8.30 26.70 -12.36
N GLU A 60 -7.15 26.11 -12.06
CA GLU A 60 -5.87 26.39 -12.73
C GLU A 60 -5.48 25.21 -13.61
N ILE A 61 -5.42 25.40 -14.93
CA ILE A 61 -4.97 24.37 -15.88
C ILE A 61 -3.54 24.73 -16.31
N LEU A 62 -2.59 23.84 -15.98
CA LEU A 62 -1.16 24.06 -16.20
C LEU A 62 -0.76 23.77 -17.66
N PRO A 63 0.30 24.41 -18.20
CA PRO A 63 0.81 24.07 -19.52
C PRO A 63 1.38 22.65 -19.56
N ARG A 64 1.34 22.03 -20.75
CA ARG A 64 1.82 20.66 -20.96
C ARG A 64 3.32 20.51 -20.66
N SER A 65 3.68 19.44 -19.95
CA SER A 65 5.09 19.07 -19.71
C SER A 65 5.63 18.06 -20.73
N SER A 66 4.77 17.48 -21.58
CA SER A 66 5.10 16.42 -22.55
C SER A 66 4.59 16.78 -23.95
N SER A 67 5.24 16.25 -24.99
CA SER A 67 4.85 16.44 -26.40
C SER A 67 3.60 15.64 -26.80
N ALA A 68 3.12 14.71 -25.96
CA ALA A 68 1.89 13.95 -26.21
C ALA A 68 0.62 14.75 -25.86
N CYS A 69 -0.44 14.59 -26.64
CA CYS A 69 -1.68 15.39 -26.54
C CYS A 69 -2.83 14.66 -25.86
N GLN A 70 -2.54 13.93 -24.79
CA GLN A 70 -3.51 13.01 -24.21
C GLN A 70 -4.11 13.51 -22.89
N GLU A 71 -3.36 14.18 -22.00
CA GLU A 71 -3.89 14.67 -20.71
C GLU A 71 -3.07 15.85 -20.15
N VAL A 72 -3.73 16.76 -19.42
CA VAL A 72 -3.11 17.94 -18.78
C VAL A 72 -3.53 18.04 -17.32
N VAL A 73 -2.61 18.48 -16.45
CA VAL A 73 -2.88 18.58 -15.02
C VAL A 73 -3.60 19.89 -14.69
N GLY A 74 -4.74 19.78 -14.01
CA GLY A 74 -5.50 20.90 -13.47
C GLY A 74 -5.58 20.86 -11.94
N HIS A 75 -5.71 22.03 -11.33
CA HIS A 75 -5.96 22.20 -9.89
C HIS A 75 -7.24 22.98 -9.66
N ILE A 76 -8.17 22.41 -8.90
CA ILE A 76 -9.38 23.12 -8.43
C ILE A 76 -9.18 23.49 -6.97
N HIS A 77 -9.40 24.76 -6.67
CA HIS A 77 -9.41 25.33 -5.34
C HIS A 77 -10.86 25.66 -4.96
N TYR A 78 -11.36 24.98 -3.93
CA TYR A 78 -12.70 25.17 -3.40
C TYR A 78 -12.67 25.12 -1.88
N LEU A 79 -13.25 26.12 -1.20
CA LEU A 79 -13.30 26.20 0.28
C LEU A 79 -11.94 25.98 0.97
N GLY A 80 -10.85 26.51 0.38
CA GLY A 80 -9.49 26.36 0.92
C GLY A 80 -8.85 24.99 0.67
N LYS A 81 -9.54 24.05 0.01
CA LYS A 81 -9.00 22.74 -0.38
C LYS A 81 -8.55 22.77 -1.85
N LYS A 82 -7.31 22.35 -2.10
CA LYS A 82 -6.74 22.17 -3.43
C LYS A 82 -6.85 20.70 -3.85
N THR A 83 -7.51 20.43 -4.98
CA THR A 83 -7.69 19.07 -5.52
C THR A 83 -7.10 19.00 -6.93
N GLN A 84 -6.42 17.90 -7.26
CA GLN A 84 -5.74 17.70 -8.54
C GLN A 84 -6.59 16.83 -9.46
N TYR A 85 -6.74 17.26 -10.72
CA TYR A 85 -7.49 16.56 -11.75
C TYR A 85 -6.62 16.32 -12.99
N SER A 86 -6.90 15.24 -13.72
CA SER A 86 -6.43 15.06 -15.09
C SER A 86 -7.52 15.59 -16.04
N VAL A 87 -7.17 16.54 -16.91
CA VAL A 87 -8.09 17.18 -17.85
C VAL A 87 -7.78 16.70 -19.26
N SER A 88 -8.80 16.20 -19.95
CA SER A 88 -8.73 15.85 -21.37
C SER A 88 -9.84 16.56 -22.15
N ALA A 89 -9.61 16.82 -23.43
CA ALA A 89 -10.55 17.51 -24.31
C ALA A 89 -10.73 16.74 -25.61
N THR A 90 -11.98 16.59 -26.05
CA THR A 90 -12.36 15.95 -27.31
C THR A 90 -13.22 16.89 -28.16
N PRO A 91 -13.04 16.93 -29.49
CA PRO A 91 -13.80 17.84 -30.34
C PRO A 91 -15.26 17.39 -30.47
N LEU A 92 -16.18 18.36 -30.49
CA LEU A 92 -17.60 18.17 -30.81
C LEU A 92 -17.91 18.88 -32.14
N ASP A 93 -18.89 18.37 -32.90
CA ASP A 93 -19.21 18.81 -34.27
C ASP A 93 -19.63 20.29 -34.44
N SER A 94 -19.76 21.04 -33.33
CA SER A 94 -20.28 22.41 -33.28
C SER A 94 -19.25 23.49 -32.91
N GLY A 95 -17.94 23.19 -32.97
CA GLY A 95 -16.90 24.14 -32.51
C GLY A 95 -16.84 24.27 -30.99
N LYS A 96 -17.36 23.25 -30.29
CA LYS A 96 -17.24 23.06 -28.85
C LYS A 96 -16.26 21.95 -28.56
N LEU A 97 -15.62 21.98 -27.40
CA LEU A 97 -14.82 20.86 -26.88
C LEU A 97 -15.57 20.23 -25.71
N HIS A 98 -15.69 18.91 -25.72
CA HIS A 98 -16.12 18.15 -24.55
C HIS A 98 -14.93 17.92 -23.64
N VAL A 99 -15.03 18.40 -22.39
CA VAL A 99 -13.95 18.38 -21.40
C VAL A 99 -14.27 17.35 -20.33
N LYS A 100 -13.29 16.50 -19.99
CA LYS A 100 -13.40 15.52 -18.90
C LYS A 100 -12.41 15.84 -17.80
N TYR A 101 -12.90 15.92 -16.57
CA TYR A 101 -12.12 16.20 -15.37
C TYR A 101 -12.03 14.96 -14.50
N LEU A 102 -10.91 14.26 -14.55
CA LEU A 102 -10.76 12.94 -13.93
C LEU A 102 -10.04 13.07 -12.57
N ASN A 103 -10.73 12.72 -11.47
CA ASN A 103 -10.16 12.79 -10.13
C ASN A 103 -9.49 11.48 -9.73
N ASN A 104 -8.17 11.39 -9.91
CA ASN A 104 -7.40 10.22 -9.52
C ASN A 104 -7.23 10.04 -7.99
N GLN A 105 -7.62 11.02 -7.16
CA GLN A 105 -7.50 10.97 -5.70
C GLN A 105 -8.75 10.40 -5.02
N LEU A 106 -9.93 10.44 -5.66
CA LEU A 106 -11.20 10.04 -5.04
C LEU A 106 -11.37 8.52 -4.82
N CYS A 107 -10.43 7.71 -5.30
CA CYS A 107 -10.40 6.27 -5.09
C CYS A 107 -9.87 5.87 -3.69
N ILE A 108 -9.47 6.83 -2.84
CA ILE A 108 -8.94 6.59 -1.49
C ILE A 108 -10.04 6.83 -0.44
N MET A 109 -11.17 6.12 -0.55
CA MET A 109 -11.97 5.80 0.65
C MET A 109 -11.45 4.49 1.24
N GLY A 110 -10.15 4.48 1.59
CA GLY A 110 -9.53 3.40 2.34
C GLY A 110 -9.91 3.51 3.82
N ALA A 111 -10.10 2.36 4.49
CA ALA A 111 -10.52 2.25 5.88
C ALA A 111 -10.00 3.37 6.79
N ASN A 112 -10.92 4.05 7.50
CA ASN A 112 -10.53 4.99 8.54
C ASN A 112 -9.77 4.25 9.66
N SER A 113 -8.85 4.94 10.35
CA SER A 113 -8.02 4.35 11.42
C SER A 113 -8.86 3.61 12.48
N ILE A 114 -10.03 4.17 12.83
CA ILE A 114 -10.95 3.61 13.82
C ILE A 114 -11.55 2.28 13.36
N THR A 115 -11.94 2.16 12.08
CA THR A 115 -12.51 0.90 11.56
C THR A 115 -11.44 -0.18 11.48
N SER A 116 -10.20 0.20 11.16
CA SER A 116 -9.06 -0.72 11.08
C SER A 116 -8.64 -1.24 12.46
N ALA A 117 -8.71 -0.40 13.49
CA ALA A 117 -8.40 -0.78 14.86
C ALA A 117 -9.38 -1.81 15.45
N ALA A 118 -10.62 -1.86 14.98
CA ALA A 118 -11.60 -2.85 15.43
C ALA A 118 -11.44 -4.25 14.79
N LEU A 119 -10.64 -4.38 13.72
CA LEU A 119 -10.53 -5.63 12.97
C LEU A 119 -9.85 -6.77 13.73
N PRO A 120 -8.82 -6.56 14.57
CA PRO A 120 -8.28 -7.63 15.41
C PRO A 120 -9.34 -8.22 16.34
N LEU A 121 -10.23 -7.37 16.89
CA LEU A 121 -11.35 -7.80 17.72
C LEU A 121 -12.39 -8.57 16.91
N ALA A 122 -12.74 -8.10 15.71
CA ALA A 122 -13.60 -8.83 14.78
C ALA A 122 -12.99 -10.19 14.38
N GLY A 123 -11.66 -10.23 14.25
CA GLY A 123 -10.87 -11.45 13.99
C GLY A 123 -11.05 -12.52 15.07
N ILE A 124 -11.25 -12.13 16.34
CA ILE A 124 -11.60 -13.07 17.41
C ILE A 124 -12.93 -13.76 17.11
N GLY A 125 -13.95 -13.01 16.71
CA GLY A 125 -15.25 -13.57 16.34
C GLY A 125 -15.16 -14.53 15.15
N VAL A 126 -14.41 -14.15 14.10
CA VAL A 126 -14.17 -15.00 12.93
C VAL A 126 -13.42 -16.29 13.31
N PHE A 127 -12.41 -16.18 14.17
CA PHE A 127 -11.64 -17.34 14.64
C PHE A 127 -12.50 -18.28 15.49
N LEU A 128 -13.29 -17.76 16.42
CA LEU A 128 -14.15 -18.56 17.29
C LEU A 128 -15.28 -19.25 16.52
N ALA A 129 -15.81 -18.62 15.47
CA ALA A 129 -16.86 -19.21 14.63
C ALA A 129 -16.38 -20.38 13.76
N ARG A 130 -15.05 -20.63 13.68
CA ARG A 130 -14.45 -21.55 12.71
C ARG A 130 -13.55 -22.59 13.40
N PRO A 131 -14.12 -23.72 13.86
CA PRO A 131 -13.36 -24.76 14.55
C PRO A 131 -12.36 -25.49 13.65
N THR A 132 -12.49 -25.38 12.32
CA THR A 132 -11.52 -25.91 11.35
C THR A 132 -10.14 -25.26 11.53
N LEU A 133 -10.09 -23.97 11.83
CA LEU A 133 -8.85 -23.21 12.03
C LEU A 133 -8.13 -23.59 13.33
N TRP A 134 -8.87 -24.07 14.34
CA TRP A 134 -8.28 -24.43 15.65
C TRP A 134 -7.32 -25.61 15.53
N LYS A 135 -7.56 -26.51 14.58
CA LYS A 135 -6.68 -27.67 14.32
C LYS A 135 -5.29 -27.22 13.86
N GLU A 136 -5.21 -26.14 13.08
CA GLU A 136 -3.93 -25.56 12.63
C GLU A 136 -3.17 -24.90 13.78
N VAL A 137 -3.88 -24.43 14.81
CA VAL A 137 -3.27 -23.79 16.00
C VAL A 137 -2.76 -24.84 17.01
N VAL A 138 -3.41 -25.99 17.17
CA VAL A 138 -2.98 -26.99 18.16
C VAL A 138 -1.59 -27.56 17.84
N CYS A 139 -1.28 -27.78 16.56
CA CYS A 139 0.00 -28.34 16.11
C CYS A 139 1.23 -27.52 16.57
N PRO A 140 1.38 -26.23 16.25
CA PRO A 140 2.52 -25.42 16.67
C PRO A 140 2.63 -25.31 18.19
N LEU A 141 1.51 -25.33 18.92
CA LEU A 141 1.52 -25.28 20.39
C LEU A 141 2.11 -26.56 20.99
N VAL A 142 1.71 -27.74 20.49
CA VAL A 142 2.27 -29.02 20.93
C VAL A 142 3.75 -29.10 20.60
N VAL A 143 4.14 -28.70 19.37
CA VAL A 143 5.54 -28.67 18.96
C VAL A 143 6.36 -27.70 19.81
N SER A 144 5.79 -26.56 20.21
CA SER A 144 6.42 -25.59 21.11
C SER A 144 6.74 -26.16 22.48
N VAL A 145 5.76 -26.82 23.10
CA VAL A 145 5.92 -27.43 24.42
C VAL A 145 6.96 -28.55 24.38
N ILE A 146 6.88 -29.43 23.37
CA ILE A 146 7.84 -30.52 23.19
C ILE A 146 9.24 -29.96 22.93
N SER A 147 9.38 -28.98 22.04
CA SER A 147 10.67 -28.34 21.75
C SER A 147 11.27 -27.70 22.99
N THR A 148 10.47 -26.98 23.77
CA THR A 148 10.93 -26.33 25.00
C THR A 148 11.42 -27.38 26.01
N LEU A 149 10.67 -28.47 26.20
CA LEU A 149 11.07 -29.55 27.11
C LEU A 149 12.35 -30.26 26.64
N VAL A 150 12.42 -30.60 25.35
CA VAL A 150 13.57 -31.30 24.77
C VAL A 150 14.82 -30.41 24.83
N SER A 151 14.72 -29.14 24.42
CA SER A 151 15.84 -28.19 24.47
C SER A 151 16.32 -27.96 25.90
N LEU A 152 15.42 -27.84 26.88
CA LEU A 152 15.78 -27.76 28.30
C LEU A 152 16.57 -29.00 28.74
N ILE A 153 16.02 -30.21 28.54
CA ILE A 153 16.67 -31.46 28.99
C ILE A 153 18.04 -31.63 28.34
N VAL A 154 18.14 -31.41 27.02
CA VAL A 154 19.37 -31.59 26.26
C VAL A 154 20.43 -30.55 26.67
N LEU A 155 20.08 -29.26 26.75
CA LEU A 155 21.07 -28.22 27.06
C LEU A 155 21.46 -28.22 28.55
N PHE A 156 20.55 -28.50 29.47
CA PHE A 156 20.94 -28.69 30.88
C PHE A 156 21.81 -29.93 31.08
N GLY A 157 21.55 -31.02 30.34
CA GLY A 157 22.34 -32.25 30.43
C GLY A 157 23.72 -32.14 29.78
N ALA A 158 23.80 -31.50 28.61
CA ALA A 158 25.01 -31.50 27.78
C ALA A 158 25.81 -30.19 27.86
N ALA A 159 25.16 -29.03 28.02
CA ALA A 159 25.79 -27.72 27.89
C ALA A 159 26.11 -27.03 29.23
N LEU A 160 25.32 -27.27 30.28
CA LEU A 160 25.52 -26.59 31.58
C LEU A 160 26.93 -26.77 32.15
N ARG A 161 27.40 -28.02 32.20
CA ARG A 161 28.71 -28.36 32.78
C ARG A 161 29.87 -27.76 31.97
N PRO A 162 29.96 -27.95 30.64
CA PRO A 162 31.03 -27.33 29.86
C PRO A 162 30.97 -25.80 29.85
N GLN A 163 29.78 -25.18 29.91
CA GLN A 163 29.67 -23.71 30.04
C GLN A 163 30.18 -23.19 31.38
N ALA A 164 29.79 -23.84 32.48
CA ALA A 164 30.28 -23.48 33.82
C ALA A 164 31.80 -23.66 33.91
N ASP A 165 32.34 -24.77 33.41
CA ASP A 165 33.77 -25.02 33.39
C ASP A 165 34.51 -23.99 32.51
N ALA A 166 33.96 -23.63 31.34
CA ALA A 166 34.54 -22.59 30.49
C ALA A 166 34.62 -21.22 31.20
N LEU A 167 33.61 -20.86 31.99
CA LEU A 167 33.62 -19.63 32.79
C LEU A 167 34.65 -19.69 33.93
N VAL A 168 34.79 -20.84 34.58
CA VAL A 168 35.85 -21.06 35.58
C VAL A 168 37.24 -20.91 34.95
N HIS A 169 37.47 -21.49 33.76
CA HIS A 169 38.73 -21.33 33.03
C HIS A 169 38.97 -19.87 32.59
N ALA A 170 37.91 -19.10 32.35
CA ALA A 170 37.99 -17.66 32.10
C ALA A 170 38.27 -16.82 33.37
N GLY A 171 38.49 -17.46 34.53
CA GLY A 171 38.86 -16.81 35.79
C GLY A 171 37.67 -16.42 36.67
N TRP A 172 36.46 -16.87 36.38
CA TRP A 172 35.29 -16.55 37.19
C TRP A 172 35.27 -17.41 38.48
N PRO A 173 34.85 -16.86 39.64
CA PRO A 173 34.66 -17.65 40.85
C PRO A 173 33.63 -18.75 40.62
N GLY A 174 33.90 -19.96 41.13
CA GLY A 174 33.09 -21.16 40.82
C GLY A 174 31.58 -20.97 41.01
N TRP A 175 31.14 -20.37 42.12
CA TRP A 175 29.72 -20.14 42.37
C TRP A 175 29.07 -19.17 41.35
N VAL A 176 29.81 -18.15 40.89
CA VAL A 176 29.34 -17.23 39.84
C VAL A 176 29.27 -17.96 38.50
N ALA A 177 30.30 -18.73 38.16
CA ALA A 177 30.37 -19.49 36.91
C ALA A 177 29.19 -20.47 36.77
N TRP A 178 28.80 -21.16 37.85
CA TRP A 178 27.65 -22.07 37.84
C TRP A 178 26.31 -21.33 37.66
N ILE A 179 26.09 -20.22 38.38
CA ILE A 179 24.87 -19.42 38.23
C ILE A 179 24.78 -18.84 36.81
N SER A 180 25.88 -18.27 36.31
CA SER A 180 25.96 -17.74 34.95
C SER A 180 25.79 -18.82 33.88
N GLY A 181 26.31 -20.03 34.10
CA GLY A 181 26.08 -21.18 33.24
C GLY A 181 24.61 -21.55 33.13
N VAL A 182 23.86 -21.56 34.24
CA VAL A 182 22.40 -21.78 34.23
C VAL A 182 21.71 -20.68 33.40
N LEU A 183 22.08 -19.42 33.56
CA LEU A 183 21.50 -18.31 32.80
C LEU A 183 21.82 -18.41 31.29
N LEU A 184 23.04 -18.83 30.93
CA LEU A 184 23.43 -19.05 29.54
C LEU A 184 22.64 -20.18 28.89
N VAL A 185 22.49 -21.32 29.56
CA VAL A 185 21.64 -22.42 29.10
C VAL A 185 20.20 -21.94 28.88
N LEU A 186 19.63 -21.21 29.84
CA LEU A 186 18.28 -20.67 29.70
C LEU A 186 18.16 -19.68 28.53
N ALA A 187 19.18 -18.85 28.30
CA ALA A 187 19.23 -17.94 27.16
C ALA A 187 19.31 -18.70 25.82
N GLU A 188 20.13 -19.74 25.73
CA GLU A 188 20.24 -20.60 24.54
C GLU A 188 18.93 -21.31 24.23
N VAL A 189 18.29 -21.90 25.26
CA VAL A 189 16.94 -22.49 25.15
C VAL A 189 15.95 -21.44 24.64
N ALA A 190 15.97 -20.23 25.19
CA ALA A 190 15.08 -19.15 24.75
C ALA A 190 15.31 -18.79 23.28
N VAL A 191 16.57 -18.63 22.84
CA VAL A 191 16.91 -18.30 21.45
C VAL A 191 16.43 -19.39 20.49
N ILE A 192 16.71 -20.66 20.79
CA ILE A 192 16.27 -21.79 19.94
C ILE A 192 14.75 -21.81 19.82
N ASN A 193 14.03 -21.71 20.93
CA ASN A 193 12.57 -21.75 20.91
C ASN A 193 11.97 -20.49 20.26
N ILE A 194 12.54 -19.30 20.43
CA ILE A 194 12.10 -18.09 19.74
C ILE A 194 12.21 -18.27 18.21
N ILE A 195 13.35 -18.77 17.72
CA ILE A 195 13.53 -19.02 16.28
C ILE A 195 12.50 -20.04 15.78
N LEU A 196 12.30 -21.14 16.50
CA LEU A 196 11.31 -22.15 16.14
C LEU A 196 9.89 -21.57 16.13
N MET A 197 9.53 -20.78 17.13
CA MET A 197 8.21 -20.17 17.25
C MET A 197 7.96 -19.18 16.12
N LEU A 198 8.94 -18.35 15.75
CA LEU A 198 8.83 -17.43 14.62
C LEU A 198 8.53 -18.16 13.30
N VAL A 199 9.15 -19.32 13.07
CA VAL A 199 8.87 -20.17 11.90
C VAL A 199 7.46 -20.72 11.98
N LEU A 200 7.13 -21.44 13.06
CA LEU A 200 5.89 -22.20 13.16
C LEU A 200 4.66 -21.30 13.18
N PHE A 201 4.68 -20.25 14.01
CA PHE A 201 3.57 -19.31 14.08
C PHE A 201 3.43 -18.51 12.78
N GLY A 202 4.53 -18.09 12.16
CA GLY A 202 4.50 -17.42 10.86
C GLY A 202 3.82 -18.25 9.77
N CYS A 203 4.17 -19.53 9.66
CA CYS A 203 3.52 -20.46 8.73
C CYS A 203 2.02 -20.59 9.01
N VAL A 204 1.65 -20.72 10.29
CA VAL A 204 0.26 -20.92 10.70
C VAL A 204 -0.56 -19.65 10.45
N GLN A 205 0.00 -18.47 10.70
CA GLN A 205 -0.64 -17.19 10.38
C GLN A 205 -0.88 -17.05 8.87
N SER A 206 0.11 -17.37 8.03
CA SER A 206 -0.05 -17.36 6.57
C SER A 206 -1.18 -18.31 6.11
N LYS A 207 -1.22 -19.54 6.64
CA LYS A 207 -2.29 -20.51 6.36
C LYS A 207 -3.66 -19.99 6.79
N ILE A 208 -3.78 -19.41 7.97
CA ILE A 208 -5.05 -18.85 8.48
C ILE A 208 -5.51 -17.68 7.60
N ILE A 209 -4.61 -16.76 7.27
CA ILE A 209 -4.91 -15.62 6.39
C ILE A 209 -5.45 -16.12 5.05
N ARG A 210 -4.73 -17.06 4.42
CA ARG A 210 -5.14 -17.65 3.13
C ARG A 210 -6.48 -18.38 3.23
N ALA A 211 -6.73 -19.14 4.30
CA ALA A 211 -7.99 -19.84 4.51
C ALA A 211 -9.18 -18.86 4.60
N VAL A 212 -9.01 -17.76 5.37
CA VAL A 212 -10.04 -16.72 5.49
C VAL A 212 -10.26 -15.99 4.17
N LEU A 213 -9.19 -15.67 3.42
CA LEU A 213 -9.28 -15.04 2.11
C LEU A 213 -9.91 -15.97 1.05
N GLN A 214 -9.65 -17.28 1.12
CA GLN A 214 -10.22 -18.29 0.24
C GLN A 214 -11.73 -18.41 0.44
N GLU A 215 -12.22 -18.44 1.68
CA GLU A 215 -13.65 -18.46 1.95
C GLU A 215 -14.37 -17.19 1.48
N LYS A 216 -13.65 -16.07 1.45
CA LYS A 216 -14.16 -14.82 0.88
C LYS A 216 -14.11 -14.79 -0.65
N GLY A 217 -13.57 -15.80 -1.32
CA GLY A 217 -13.40 -15.85 -2.78
C GLY A 217 -12.28 -14.96 -3.32
N ILE A 218 -11.51 -14.29 -2.46
CA ILE A 218 -10.44 -13.37 -2.87
C ILE A 218 -9.28 -14.15 -3.49
N MET A 219 -8.93 -15.30 -2.89
CA MET A 219 -7.85 -16.14 -3.39
C MET A 219 -8.15 -16.75 -4.77
N ASP A 220 -9.41 -17.04 -5.06
CA ASP A 220 -9.82 -17.55 -6.38
C ASP A 220 -9.68 -16.46 -7.44
N GLN A 221 -10.10 -15.24 -7.13
CA GLN A 221 -9.90 -14.10 -8.02
C GLN A 221 -8.42 -13.82 -8.26
N LEU A 222 -7.59 -13.79 -7.20
CA LEU A 222 -6.14 -13.64 -7.35
C LEU A 222 -5.55 -14.75 -8.21
N ARG A 223 -6.00 -16.02 -8.04
CA ARG A 223 -5.55 -17.13 -8.88
C ARG A 223 -5.88 -16.90 -10.36
N THR A 224 -7.08 -16.39 -10.68
CA THR A 224 -7.44 -16.06 -12.06
C THR A 224 -6.59 -14.93 -12.64
N GLU A 225 -6.27 -13.90 -11.86
CA GLU A 225 -5.44 -12.77 -12.31
C GLU A 225 -3.98 -13.17 -12.55
N PHE A 226 -3.43 -14.04 -11.70
CA PHE A 226 -2.10 -14.62 -11.92
C PHE A 226 -2.09 -15.49 -13.19
N ALA A 227 -3.12 -16.32 -13.38
CA ALA A 227 -3.24 -17.16 -14.58
C ALA A 227 -3.33 -16.34 -15.87
N GLN A 228 -4.06 -15.21 -15.86
CA GLN A 228 -4.12 -14.27 -16.99
C GLN A 228 -2.75 -13.67 -17.33
N ARG A 229 -1.84 -13.54 -16.36
CA ARG A 229 -0.46 -13.06 -16.55
C ARG A 229 0.54 -14.18 -16.87
N GLY A 230 0.07 -15.43 -17.01
CA GLY A 230 0.93 -16.59 -17.25
C GLY A 230 1.80 -16.99 -16.04
N LYS A 231 1.37 -16.64 -14.82
CA LYS A 231 2.05 -17.00 -13.56
C LYS A 231 1.13 -17.86 -12.70
N GLU A 232 1.72 -18.67 -11.82
CA GLU A 232 0.98 -19.39 -10.79
C GLU A 232 1.01 -18.60 -9.47
N LEU A 233 -0.09 -18.68 -8.71
CA LEU A 233 -0.15 -18.06 -7.40
C LEU A 233 0.85 -18.80 -6.47
N PRO A 234 1.78 -18.09 -5.81
CA PRO A 234 2.76 -18.75 -4.97
C PRO A 234 2.09 -19.54 -3.84
N GLU A 235 2.38 -20.84 -3.74
CA GLU A 235 1.92 -21.67 -2.62
C GLU A 235 2.55 -21.22 -1.30
N ALA A 236 1.89 -21.54 -0.18
CA ALA A 236 2.38 -21.23 1.16
C ALA A 236 3.68 -22.02 1.40
N ASN A 237 4.78 -21.33 1.65
CA ASN A 237 6.11 -21.93 1.74
C ASN A 237 6.80 -21.47 3.02
N CYS A 238 6.79 -22.34 4.03
CA CYS A 238 7.35 -22.06 5.35
C CYS A 238 8.79 -21.50 5.33
N LEU A 239 9.64 -21.95 4.40
CA LEU A 239 11.02 -21.45 4.29
C LEU A 239 11.08 -20.01 3.75
N ARG A 240 10.18 -19.68 2.81
CA ARG A 240 10.07 -18.31 2.29
C ARG A 240 9.48 -17.40 3.37
N ASP A 241 8.48 -17.89 4.09
CA ASP A 241 7.83 -17.17 5.19
C ASP A 241 8.83 -16.94 6.33
N LEU A 242 9.68 -17.93 6.64
CA LEU A 242 10.80 -17.76 7.57
C LEU A 242 11.76 -16.65 7.12
N GLY A 243 12.20 -16.67 5.86
CA GLY A 243 13.11 -15.64 5.35
C GLY A 243 12.50 -14.24 5.43
N HIS A 244 11.20 -14.13 5.16
CA HIS A 244 10.45 -12.88 5.24
C HIS A 244 10.27 -12.41 6.69
N ASN A 245 9.79 -13.30 7.57
CA ASN A 245 9.60 -13.00 8.99
C ASN A 245 10.94 -12.67 9.67
N LEU A 246 12.03 -13.34 9.31
CA LEU A 246 13.37 -13.02 9.83
C LEU A 246 13.82 -11.64 9.35
N LEU A 247 13.56 -11.26 8.09
CA LEU A 247 13.86 -9.93 7.58
C LEU A 247 13.05 -8.85 8.32
N PHE A 248 11.75 -9.08 8.55
CA PHE A 248 10.90 -8.17 9.31
C PHE A 248 11.32 -8.10 10.78
N LEU A 249 11.68 -9.21 11.40
CA LEU A 249 12.23 -9.26 12.76
C LEU A 249 13.54 -8.46 12.86
N LEU A 250 14.46 -8.65 11.92
CA LEU A 250 15.73 -7.92 11.87
C LEU A 250 15.53 -6.42 11.62
N GLY A 251 14.45 -6.01 10.95
CA GLY A 251 14.05 -4.60 10.83
C GLY A 251 13.36 -4.06 12.08
N ARG A 252 12.55 -4.88 12.74
CA ARG A 252 11.74 -4.52 13.91
C ARG A 252 12.56 -4.43 15.19
N LEU A 253 13.55 -5.30 15.39
CA LEU A 253 14.40 -5.29 16.59
C LEU A 253 15.14 -3.94 16.77
N PRO A 254 15.84 -3.41 15.76
CA PRO A 254 16.43 -2.07 15.82
C PRO A 254 15.39 -0.98 16.10
N LEU A 255 14.20 -1.08 15.49
CA LEU A 255 13.13 -0.11 15.73
C LEU A 255 12.64 -0.15 17.18
N MET A 256 12.45 -1.35 17.76
CA MET A 256 12.08 -1.51 19.17
C MET A 256 13.14 -0.90 20.10
N ILE A 257 14.43 -1.13 19.80
CA ILE A 257 15.54 -0.57 20.57
C ILE A 257 15.57 0.96 20.43
N LEU A 258 15.44 1.49 19.22
CA LEU A 258 15.45 2.92 18.95
C LEU A 258 14.26 3.64 19.57
N THR A 259 13.12 2.95 19.71
CA THR A 259 11.90 3.49 20.30
C THR A 259 11.82 3.31 21.81
N LEU A 260 12.74 2.57 22.46
CA LEU A 260 12.79 2.43 23.93
C LEU A 260 12.75 3.76 24.70
N PRO A 261 13.46 4.84 24.29
CA PRO A 261 13.40 6.12 24.99
C PRO A 261 12.00 6.71 25.12
N LEU A 262 11.05 6.33 24.25
CA LEU A 262 9.66 6.78 24.36
C LEU A 262 9.05 6.37 25.71
N HIS A 263 9.47 5.24 26.30
CA HIS A 263 8.96 4.81 27.60
C HIS A 263 9.25 5.78 28.76
N GLY A 264 10.16 6.74 28.57
CA GLY A 264 10.44 7.79 29.54
C GLY A 264 9.26 8.75 29.78
N VAL A 265 8.32 8.83 28.84
CA VAL A 265 7.07 9.60 29.02
C VAL A 265 5.95 8.63 29.42
N PRO A 266 5.41 8.72 30.64
CA PRO A 266 4.35 7.81 31.08
C PRO A 266 3.07 8.02 30.25
N VAL A 267 2.38 6.92 29.98
CA VAL A 267 1.18 6.82 29.15
C VAL A 267 1.41 7.17 27.68
N LEU A 268 1.77 8.41 27.37
CA LEU A 268 1.94 8.88 25.99
C LEU A 268 3.07 8.15 25.26
N GLY A 269 4.17 7.89 25.96
CA GLY A 269 5.31 7.16 25.44
C GLY A 269 4.96 5.74 25.05
N GLN A 270 4.22 5.02 25.90
CA GLN A 270 3.79 3.65 25.64
C GLN A 270 2.77 3.59 24.50
N VAL A 271 1.82 4.53 24.45
CA VAL A 271 0.86 4.62 23.34
C VAL A 271 1.60 4.85 22.02
N ALA A 272 2.51 5.82 21.96
CA ALA A 272 3.30 6.09 20.76
C ALA A 272 4.18 4.89 20.37
N TRP A 273 4.80 4.23 21.36
CA TRP A 273 5.61 3.03 21.14
C TRP A 273 4.78 1.89 20.54
N VAL A 274 3.57 1.66 21.07
CA VAL A 274 2.64 0.63 20.58
C VAL A 274 2.15 0.96 19.16
N MET A 275 1.88 2.24 18.86
CA MET A 275 1.48 2.65 17.51
C MET A 275 2.60 2.47 16.48
N LEU A 276 3.84 2.87 16.81
CA LEU A 276 4.98 2.76 15.89
C LEU A 276 5.37 1.30 15.63
N ASN A 277 5.46 0.49 16.68
CA ASN A 277 5.79 -0.93 16.53
C ASN A 277 4.61 -1.72 15.94
N GLY A 278 3.38 -1.36 16.31
CA GLY A 278 2.16 -1.91 15.73
C GLY A 278 2.07 -1.64 14.22
N TRP A 279 2.48 -0.45 13.76
CA TRP A 279 2.50 -0.13 12.34
C TRP A 279 3.34 -1.11 11.51
N ILE A 280 4.56 -1.43 11.97
CA ILE A 280 5.43 -2.42 11.31
C ILE A 280 4.86 -3.83 11.47
N TYR A 281 4.29 -4.15 12.62
CA TYR A 281 3.66 -5.46 12.85
C TYR A 281 2.48 -5.73 11.89
N ALA A 282 1.64 -4.72 11.66
CA ALA A 282 0.57 -4.81 10.68
C ALA A 282 1.11 -4.98 9.26
N TRP A 283 2.24 -4.33 8.93
CA TRP A 283 2.89 -4.53 7.65
C TRP A 283 3.40 -5.96 7.48
N GLU A 284 4.04 -6.53 8.51
CA GLU A 284 4.49 -7.93 8.52
C GLU A 284 3.34 -8.90 8.21
N LEU A 285 2.19 -8.76 8.90
CA LEU A 285 1.02 -9.61 8.67
C LEU A 285 0.41 -9.47 7.27
N GLU A 286 0.46 -8.27 6.68
CA GLU A 286 -0.09 -7.99 5.35
C GLU A 286 0.90 -8.21 4.21
N ALA A 287 2.19 -8.40 4.50
CA ALA A 287 3.24 -8.35 3.48
C ALA A 287 3.04 -9.41 2.40
N GLU A 288 2.58 -10.60 2.78
CA GLU A 288 2.25 -11.68 1.85
C GLU A 288 1.07 -11.29 0.94
N PHE A 289 0.00 -10.74 1.51
CA PHE A 289 -1.15 -10.25 0.74
C PHE A 289 -0.76 -9.11 -0.21
N LEU A 290 0.09 -8.18 0.21
CA LEU A 290 0.59 -7.08 -0.64
C LEU A 290 1.37 -7.59 -1.85
N VAL A 291 2.07 -8.72 -1.72
CA VAL A 291 2.73 -9.41 -2.83
C VAL A 291 1.69 -10.00 -3.78
N PHE A 292 0.63 -10.64 -3.29
CA PHE A 292 -0.40 -11.22 -4.17
C PHE A 292 -1.27 -10.16 -4.85
N ALA A 293 -1.76 -9.16 -4.11
CA ALA A 293 -2.73 -8.21 -4.62
C ALA A 293 -2.19 -7.32 -5.75
N ARG A 294 -0.90 -6.98 -5.74
CA ARG A 294 -0.30 -6.06 -6.73
C ARG A 294 1.15 -6.35 -7.09
N GLU A 295 1.65 -7.56 -6.87
CA GLU A 295 3.05 -7.94 -7.17
C GLU A 295 4.07 -7.00 -6.52
N ARG A 296 3.78 -6.47 -5.33
CA ARG A 296 4.70 -5.58 -4.60
C ARG A 296 5.83 -6.38 -3.97
N HIS A 297 6.74 -6.88 -4.81
CA HIS A 297 7.88 -7.68 -4.40
C HIS A 297 8.99 -6.82 -3.76
N ARG A 298 9.01 -5.51 -4.05
CA ARG A 298 10.05 -4.59 -3.54
C ARG A 298 9.59 -3.92 -2.26
N CYS A 299 10.47 -3.91 -1.25
CA CYS A 299 10.25 -3.27 0.04
C CYS A 299 9.79 -1.80 -0.08
N HIS A 300 10.40 -1.03 -0.99
CA HIS A 300 10.02 0.38 -1.20
C HIS A 300 8.57 0.56 -1.72
N GLU A 301 8.07 -0.35 -2.55
CA GLU A 301 6.69 -0.29 -3.07
C GLU A 301 5.67 -0.58 -1.97
N GLN A 302 5.98 -1.56 -1.11
CA GLN A 302 5.19 -1.86 0.07
C GLN A 302 5.22 -0.69 1.06
N TRP A 303 6.41 -0.15 1.35
CA TRP A 303 6.59 1.00 2.22
C TRP A 303 5.74 2.20 1.77
N ARG A 304 5.74 2.52 0.46
CA ARG A 304 4.90 3.60 -0.08
C ARG A 304 3.40 3.33 0.10
N PHE A 305 2.97 2.08 -0.01
CA PHE A 305 1.56 1.72 0.21
C PHE A 305 1.16 1.84 1.69
N VAL A 306 2.02 1.30 2.56
CA VAL A 306 1.85 1.22 4.01
C VAL A 306 1.92 2.61 4.64
N SER A 307 2.87 3.46 4.23
CA SER A 307 2.99 4.85 4.70
C SER A 307 1.80 5.72 4.31
N LYS A 308 1.27 5.56 3.09
CA LYS A 308 0.04 6.26 2.66
C LYS A 308 -1.19 5.88 3.48
N ARG A 309 -1.18 4.69 4.11
CA ARG A 309 -2.27 4.15 4.94
C ARG A 309 -1.83 3.98 6.40
N PHE A 310 -0.96 4.87 6.89
CA PHE A 310 -0.41 4.81 8.25
C PHE A 310 -1.50 4.60 9.30
N GLY A 311 -2.61 5.34 9.23
CA GLY A 311 -3.72 5.21 10.19
C GLY A 311 -4.33 3.81 10.23
N ALA A 312 -4.55 3.18 9.07
CA ALA A 312 -5.13 1.85 9.01
C ALA A 312 -4.18 0.80 9.60
N PHE A 313 -2.90 0.82 9.19
CA PHE A 313 -1.90 -0.13 9.68
C PHE A 313 -1.54 0.09 11.15
N ALA A 314 -1.35 1.35 11.58
CA ALA A 314 -1.05 1.66 12.98
C ALA A 314 -2.25 1.34 13.90
N GLY A 315 -3.48 1.63 13.48
CA GLY A 315 -4.70 1.29 14.23
C GLY A 315 -4.89 -0.22 14.38
N PHE A 316 -4.78 -0.95 13.27
CA PHE A 316 -4.84 -2.41 13.26
C PHE A 316 -3.74 -3.03 14.13
N GLY A 317 -2.49 -2.67 13.85
CA GLY A 317 -1.33 -3.31 14.47
C GLY A 317 -1.15 -2.95 15.94
N SER A 318 -1.53 -1.74 16.36
CA SER A 318 -1.53 -1.37 17.79
C SER A 318 -2.50 -2.24 18.58
N THR A 319 -3.71 -2.44 18.06
CA THR A 319 -4.73 -3.28 18.71
C THR A 319 -4.31 -4.76 18.69
N ALA A 320 -3.80 -5.25 17.56
CA ALA A 320 -3.29 -6.61 17.44
C ALA A 320 -2.15 -6.89 18.44
N MET A 321 -1.20 -5.98 18.55
CA MET A 321 -0.08 -6.10 19.49
C MET A 321 -0.56 -5.98 20.95
N ALA A 322 -1.52 -5.11 21.24
CA ALA A 322 -2.11 -5.00 22.58
C ALA A 322 -2.80 -6.30 23.02
N LEU A 323 -3.48 -6.99 22.10
CA LEU A 323 -4.06 -8.31 22.38
C LEU A 323 -2.96 -9.34 22.67
N GLU A 324 -1.89 -9.39 21.89
CA GLU A 324 -0.78 -10.33 22.11
C GLU A 324 -0.01 -10.10 23.42
N LEU A 325 0.01 -8.86 23.93
CA LEU A 325 0.59 -8.52 25.22
C LEU A 325 -0.21 -9.07 26.41
N ILE A 326 -1.44 -9.56 26.21
CA ILE A 326 -2.22 -10.19 27.28
C ILE A 326 -1.52 -11.51 27.65
N PRO A 327 -0.99 -11.62 28.88
CA PRO A 327 -0.25 -12.81 29.28
C PRO A 327 -1.16 -14.04 29.26
N PHE A 328 -0.58 -15.22 29.01
CA PHE A 328 -1.25 -16.53 28.94
C PHE A 328 -2.26 -16.73 27.81
N VAL A 329 -2.96 -15.69 27.34
CA VAL A 329 -3.98 -15.80 26.29
C VAL A 329 -3.42 -15.31 24.95
N GLY A 330 -2.65 -14.22 24.96
CA GLY A 330 -2.11 -13.57 23.77
C GLY A 330 -1.26 -14.48 22.89
N PRO A 331 -0.18 -15.08 23.43
CA PRO A 331 0.69 -15.94 22.64
C PRO A 331 0.00 -17.20 22.08
N TRP A 332 -1.11 -17.63 22.67
CA TRP A 332 -1.74 -18.91 22.36
C TRP A 332 -2.96 -18.78 21.44
N ILE A 333 -3.73 -17.70 21.57
CA ILE A 333 -5.00 -17.50 20.87
C ILE A 333 -4.94 -16.27 19.98
N PHE A 334 -4.41 -15.15 20.48
CA PHE A 334 -4.54 -13.88 19.77
C PHE A 334 -3.67 -13.78 18.52
N PHE A 335 -2.57 -14.53 18.42
CA PHE A 335 -1.78 -14.60 17.18
C PHE A 335 -2.64 -15.12 15.98
N ALA A 336 -3.53 -16.09 16.24
CA ALA A 336 -4.40 -16.71 15.24
C ALA A 336 -5.63 -15.84 14.93
N SER A 337 -6.21 -15.19 15.95
CA SER A 337 -7.28 -14.22 15.71
C SER A 337 -6.78 -12.97 15.00
N ASN A 338 -5.55 -12.53 15.28
CA ASN A 338 -4.90 -11.42 14.58
C ASN A 338 -4.67 -11.76 13.10
N ALA A 339 -4.31 -13.01 12.78
CA ALA A 339 -4.25 -13.48 11.39
C ALA A 339 -5.64 -13.43 10.71
N CYS A 340 -6.72 -13.80 11.41
CA CYS A 340 -8.08 -13.62 10.90
C CYS A 340 -8.40 -12.13 10.68
N GLY A 341 -8.03 -11.26 11.62
CA GLY A 341 -8.18 -9.81 11.51
C GLY A 341 -7.39 -9.22 10.34
N ALA A 342 -6.18 -9.70 10.09
CA ALA A 342 -5.36 -9.30 8.94
C ALA A 342 -6.06 -9.69 7.64
N ALA A 343 -6.62 -10.89 7.54
CA ALA A 343 -7.42 -11.24 6.37
C ALA A 343 -8.64 -10.33 6.14
N LEU A 344 -9.26 -9.80 7.19
CA LEU A 344 -10.33 -8.78 7.07
C LEU A 344 -9.78 -7.42 6.61
N LEU A 345 -8.58 -7.04 7.07
CA LEU A 345 -7.91 -5.82 6.63
C LEU A 345 -7.51 -5.91 5.15
N ALA A 346 -6.91 -7.03 4.75
CA ALA A 346 -6.65 -7.40 3.36
C ALA A 346 -7.90 -7.33 2.49
N GLU A 347 -9.06 -7.84 2.95
CA GLU A 347 -10.33 -7.71 2.24
C GLU A 347 -10.71 -6.24 2.00
N ILE A 348 -10.53 -5.35 2.98
CA ILE A 348 -10.84 -3.94 2.80
C ILE A 348 -9.93 -3.32 1.73
N PHE A 349 -8.64 -3.63 1.76
CA PHE A 349 -7.72 -3.19 0.70
C PHE A 349 -8.07 -3.79 -0.66
N PHE A 350 -8.56 -5.03 -0.69
CA PHE A 350 -9.00 -5.69 -1.92
C PHE A 350 -10.25 -5.01 -2.51
N LYS A 351 -11.19 -4.58 -1.66
CA LYS A 351 -12.39 -3.81 -2.06
C LYS A 351 -12.08 -2.43 -2.63
N GLU A 352 -10.89 -1.88 -2.39
CA GLU A 352 -10.48 -0.63 -3.04
C GLU A 352 -10.36 -0.83 -4.56
N THR A 353 -9.89 -2.00 -5.01
CA THR A 353 -9.61 -2.28 -6.42
C THR A 353 -10.57 -3.28 -7.07
N HIS A 354 -11.34 -4.03 -6.27
CA HIS A 354 -12.30 -5.02 -6.75
C HIS A 354 -13.69 -4.72 -6.22
N MET A 355 -14.71 -5.09 -6.98
CA MET A 355 -16.09 -5.09 -6.54
C MET A 355 -16.55 -6.53 -6.35
N HIS A 356 -17.32 -6.78 -5.30
CA HIS A 356 -17.93 -8.09 -5.07
C HIS A 356 -19.38 -8.04 -5.53
N SER A 357 -19.70 -8.71 -6.63
CA SER A 357 -21.04 -8.75 -7.23
C SER A 357 -21.44 -10.19 -7.51
N ASN A 358 -22.67 -10.58 -7.18
CA ASN A 358 -23.22 -11.91 -7.42
C ASN A 358 -22.35 -13.08 -6.91
N GLY A 359 -21.66 -12.90 -5.77
CA GLY A 359 -20.81 -13.93 -5.16
C GLY A 359 -19.45 -14.12 -5.83
N ALA A 360 -19.09 -13.26 -6.79
CA ALA A 360 -17.79 -13.25 -7.44
C ALA A 360 -17.10 -11.89 -7.25
N TRP A 361 -15.78 -11.92 -7.17
CA TRP A 361 -14.99 -10.71 -7.26
C TRP A 361 -14.73 -10.38 -8.72
N THR A 362 -14.84 -9.12 -9.06
CA THR A 362 -14.41 -8.59 -10.35
C THR A 362 -13.49 -7.42 -10.08
N ALA A 363 -12.36 -7.34 -10.80
CA ALA A 363 -11.57 -6.12 -10.81
C ALA A 363 -12.52 -4.97 -11.16
N LYS A 364 -12.48 -3.90 -10.35
CA LYS A 364 -13.08 -2.66 -10.81
C LYS A 364 -12.41 -2.41 -12.14
N MET A 365 -13.20 -2.30 -13.21
CA MET A 365 -12.68 -1.78 -14.45
C MET A 365 -11.94 -0.48 -14.11
N ALA A 366 -11.02 -0.04 -14.96
CA ALA A 366 -10.67 1.38 -14.94
C ALA A 366 -11.95 2.16 -15.32
N GLU A 367 -12.94 2.19 -14.41
CA GLU A 367 -13.96 3.21 -14.37
C GLU A 367 -13.16 4.50 -14.38
N PRO A 368 -13.44 5.41 -15.32
CA PRO A 368 -12.70 6.66 -15.35
C PRO A 368 -12.91 7.26 -13.97
N GLY A 369 -11.83 7.40 -13.19
CA GLY A 369 -11.92 7.79 -11.80
C GLY A 369 -12.80 9.03 -11.71
N TYR A 370 -13.77 9.05 -10.78
CA TYR A 370 -14.77 10.11 -10.59
C TYR A 370 -14.55 11.31 -11.51
N PHE A 371 -15.28 11.35 -12.62
CA PHE A 371 -15.11 12.40 -13.60
C PHE A 371 -16.34 13.28 -13.72
N HIS A 372 -16.09 14.59 -13.73
CA HIS A 372 -17.04 15.57 -14.16
C HIS A 372 -16.89 15.80 -15.66
N GLU A 373 -18.02 16.07 -16.29
CA GLU A 373 -18.07 16.43 -17.71
C GLU A 373 -18.35 17.91 -17.85
N GLY A 374 -17.84 18.49 -18.93
CA GLY A 374 -18.01 19.89 -19.22
C GLY A 374 -17.99 20.18 -20.71
N GLU A 375 -18.37 21.41 -21.05
CA GLU A 375 -18.31 21.93 -22.41
C GLU A 375 -17.47 23.21 -22.42
N TYR A 376 -16.52 23.29 -23.34
CA TYR A 376 -15.79 24.51 -23.63
C TYR A 376 -16.24 25.08 -24.98
N ASP A 377 -16.75 26.31 -24.96
CA ASP A 377 -17.16 27.04 -26.16
C ASP A 377 -16.01 27.92 -26.65
N LEU A 378 -15.41 27.55 -27.79
CA LEU A 378 -14.28 28.26 -28.39
C LEU A 378 -14.64 29.70 -28.81
N ALA A 379 -15.90 29.98 -29.14
CA ALA A 379 -16.32 31.30 -29.61
C ALA A 379 -16.54 32.28 -28.45
N LYS A 380 -16.90 31.78 -27.27
CA LYS A 380 -17.23 32.60 -26.10
C LYS A 380 -16.16 32.62 -25.01
N ASP A 381 -15.13 31.77 -25.11
CA ASP A 381 -14.11 31.55 -24.06
C ASP A 381 -14.76 31.22 -22.71
N LEU A 382 -15.79 30.37 -22.75
CA LEU A 382 -16.56 29.93 -21.59
C LEU A 382 -16.39 28.44 -21.38
N LEU A 383 -16.07 28.07 -20.15
CA LEU A 383 -15.89 26.69 -19.72
C LEU A 383 -17.03 26.33 -18.77
N LEU A 384 -17.86 25.39 -19.19
CA LEU A 384 -18.98 24.85 -18.43
C LEU A 384 -18.55 23.53 -17.81
N GLU A 385 -18.79 23.36 -16.51
CA GLU A 385 -18.63 22.07 -15.81
C GLU A 385 -20.00 21.68 -15.25
N ASP A 386 -20.51 20.53 -15.67
CA ASP A 386 -21.74 19.97 -15.13
C ASP A 386 -21.37 19.09 -13.93
N LEU A 387 -21.56 19.62 -12.72
CA LEU A 387 -21.37 18.87 -11.48
C LEU A 387 -22.51 17.88 -11.22
N GLY A 388 -23.64 18.06 -11.90
CA GLY A 388 -24.77 17.15 -11.90
C GLY A 388 -24.52 15.91 -12.76
N ALA A 389 -23.64 15.98 -13.77
CA ALA A 389 -23.20 14.83 -14.56
C ALA A 389 -21.96 14.19 -13.94
N VAL A 390 -22.13 12.98 -13.37
CA VAL A 390 -21.05 12.20 -12.78
C VAL A 390 -20.95 10.89 -13.51
N ASN A 391 -19.75 10.57 -13.99
CA ASN A 391 -19.46 9.33 -14.70
C ASN A 391 -20.33 9.07 -15.95
N GLY A 392 -20.81 10.12 -16.61
CA GLY A 392 -21.69 10.04 -17.79
C GLY A 392 -23.18 9.87 -17.46
N GLU A 393 -23.58 9.87 -16.19
CA GLU A 393 -24.97 9.89 -15.75
C GLU A 393 -25.34 11.24 -15.13
N LYS A 394 -26.45 11.83 -15.59
CA LYS A 394 -26.96 13.11 -15.06
C LYS A 394 -27.79 12.87 -13.80
N GLN A 395 -27.23 13.23 -12.65
CA GLN A 395 -27.84 13.08 -11.33
C GLN A 395 -28.66 14.30 -10.89
N ASN A 396 -28.34 15.51 -11.38
CA ASN A 396 -29.07 16.74 -11.04
C ASN A 396 -28.99 17.74 -12.19
N GLU A 397 -30.10 18.39 -12.54
CA GLU A 397 -30.16 19.36 -13.65
C GLU A 397 -29.72 20.78 -13.26
N ASN A 398 -29.57 21.07 -11.97
CA ASN A 398 -29.37 22.43 -11.47
C ASN A 398 -27.95 22.71 -10.93
N MET A 399 -26.95 21.89 -11.28
CA MET A 399 -25.58 22.02 -10.74
C MET A 399 -24.55 22.23 -11.85
N GLU A 400 -24.66 23.35 -12.57
CA GLU A 400 -23.68 23.77 -13.58
C GLU A 400 -22.79 24.90 -13.03
N LEU A 401 -21.48 24.79 -13.24
CA LEU A 401 -20.51 25.85 -12.98
C LEU A 401 -20.09 26.49 -14.30
N VAL A 402 -20.21 27.81 -14.38
CA VAL A 402 -19.82 28.60 -15.55
C VAL A 402 -18.53 29.36 -15.26
N PHE A 403 -17.40 28.76 -15.63
CA PHE A 403 -16.09 29.36 -15.45
C PHE A 403 -15.81 30.45 -16.48
N LYS A 404 -15.27 31.57 -15.97
CA LYS A 404 -14.73 32.65 -16.79
C LYS A 404 -13.21 32.71 -16.63
N ARG A 405 -12.50 32.94 -17.74
CA ARG A 405 -11.05 33.12 -17.71
C ARG A 405 -10.72 34.37 -16.89
N ALA A 406 -9.80 34.23 -15.94
CA ALA A 406 -9.27 35.38 -15.21
C ALA A 406 -8.51 36.27 -16.21
N ARG A 407 -8.86 37.55 -16.28
CA ARG A 407 -8.08 38.50 -17.09
C ARG A 407 -6.69 38.59 -16.48
N ALA A 408 -5.65 38.49 -17.32
CA ALA A 408 -4.30 38.79 -16.90
C ALA A 408 -4.28 40.24 -16.40
N SER A 409 -4.04 40.40 -15.10
CA SER A 409 -3.79 41.69 -14.45
C SER A 409 -2.37 42.16 -14.74
#